data_AF-A0A3D1TGJ7-F1
#
_entry.id   AF-A0A3D1TGJ7-F1
#
_cell.length_a   1.000
_cell.length_b   1.000
_cell.length_c   1.000
_cell.angle_alpha   90.00
_cell.angle_beta   90.00
_cell.angle_gamma   90.00
#
_symmetry.space_group_name_H-M   'P 1'
#
loop_
_entity.id
_entity.type
_entity.pdbx_description
1 polymer ?
#
loop_
_entity_poly.entity_id
_entity_poly.type
_entity_poly.pdbx_seq_one_letter_code
_entity_poly.pdbx_strand_id
1 'polypeptide(L)'
;MHEFNPSDVPSPDSWQPFVLSLHRLPEGGQHWDLMLQAGERLWTWHASPIPFSHLAQWGCPAVRIQDHRLEYLDYDGPVRGGALGEISRICSGVWSRLEASDADDQKGAARLVCSFLALPGGEVQWLQRCWELPLRQGQRGRWMPISRQQ
;
A
#
# COMPACT_ATOMS: atom_id res chain seq x y z
N MET A 1 6.24 -19.76 14.45
CA MET A 1 4.90 -20.26 14.07
C MET A 1 3.90 -19.26 14.61
N HIS A 2 3.24 -18.50 13.75
CA HIS A 2 2.01 -17.79 14.12
C HIS A 2 0.95 -18.28 13.14
N GLU A 3 0.07 -19.18 13.60
CA GLU A 3 -1.13 -19.54 12.85
C GLU A 3 -2.03 -18.31 12.74
N PHE A 4 -2.67 -18.16 11.58
CA PHE A 4 -3.67 -17.11 11.36
C PHE A 4 -4.88 -17.36 12.27
N ASN A 5 -5.10 -16.50 13.28
CA ASN A 5 -6.31 -16.55 14.09
C ASN A 5 -7.38 -15.66 13.42
N PRO A 6 -8.60 -16.17 13.14
CA PRO A 6 -9.70 -15.36 12.63
C PRO A 6 -10.01 -14.12 13.49
N SER A 7 -9.66 -14.15 14.78
CA SER A 7 -9.76 -13.03 15.72
C SER A 7 -8.77 -11.89 15.41
N ASP A 8 -7.71 -12.17 14.64
CA ASP A 8 -6.74 -11.17 14.16
C ASP A 8 -7.29 -10.36 12.96
N VAL A 9 -8.48 -10.72 12.45
CA VAL A 9 -9.17 -9.91 11.45
C VAL A 9 -9.86 -8.78 12.20
N PRO A 10 -9.40 -7.53 12.04
CA PRO A 10 -9.92 -6.45 12.84
C PRO A 10 -11.30 -6.02 12.31
N SER A 11 -12.14 -5.51 13.23
CA SER A 11 -13.52 -5.09 12.96
C SER A 11 -13.59 -4.13 11.77
N PRO A 12 -14.66 -4.15 10.95
CA PRO A 12 -14.90 -3.14 9.92
C PRO A 12 -14.78 -1.69 10.41
N ASP A 13 -15.07 -1.42 11.69
CA ASP A 13 -14.94 -0.07 12.27
C ASP A 13 -13.48 0.41 12.41
N SER A 14 -12.52 -0.52 12.35
CA SER A 14 -11.09 -0.22 12.35
C SER A 14 -10.51 -0.06 10.94
N TRP A 15 -11.33 -0.27 9.91
CA TRP A 15 -10.90 -0.22 8.53
C TRP A 15 -10.81 1.22 8.05
N GLN A 16 -9.65 1.54 7.47
CA GLN A 16 -9.33 2.84 6.93
C GLN A 16 -9.08 2.74 5.42
N PRO A 17 -9.40 3.75 4.61
CA PRO A 17 -9.10 3.75 3.18
C PRO A 17 -7.61 3.63 2.85
N PHE A 18 -7.30 3.04 1.71
CA PHE A 18 -5.99 3.12 1.07
C PHE A 18 -6.09 3.28 -0.44
N VAL A 19 -5.00 3.75 -1.05
CA VAL A 19 -4.81 3.75 -2.50
C VAL A 19 -3.39 3.30 -2.86
N LEU A 20 -3.26 2.57 -3.96
CA LEU A 20 -2.00 2.39 -4.68
C LEU A 20 -2.10 3.19 -5.97
N SER A 21 -1.19 4.13 -6.14
CA SER A 21 -1.13 5.02 -7.30
C SER A 21 0.16 4.81 -8.07
N LEU A 22 0.10 4.92 -9.38
CA LEU A 22 1.27 4.98 -10.26
C LEU A 22 1.52 6.43 -10.65
N HIS A 23 2.65 6.97 -10.25
CA HIS A 23 3.13 8.27 -10.67
C HIS A 23 4.09 8.11 -11.84
N ARG A 24 3.69 8.59 -13.02
CA ARG A 24 4.56 8.71 -14.20
C ARG A 24 5.14 10.11 -14.27
N LEU A 25 6.45 10.22 -14.25
CA LEU A 25 7.18 11.48 -14.31
C LEU A 25 7.40 11.92 -15.77
N PRO A 26 7.49 13.22 -16.06
CA PRO A 26 7.65 13.74 -17.42
C PRO A 26 8.86 13.20 -18.19
N GLU A 27 9.92 12.80 -17.49
CA GLU A 27 11.22 12.36 -18.02
C GLU A 27 11.25 10.84 -18.26
N GLY A 28 10.09 10.17 -18.14
CA GLY A 28 9.94 8.73 -18.37
C GLY A 28 10.16 7.86 -17.13
N GLY A 29 10.48 8.46 -15.98
CA GLY A 29 10.52 7.76 -14.70
C GLY A 29 9.12 7.38 -14.22
N GLN A 30 8.98 6.32 -13.43
CA GLN A 30 7.72 5.98 -12.79
C GLN A 30 7.92 5.27 -11.46
N HIS A 31 6.96 5.46 -10.56
CA HIS A 31 6.96 4.84 -9.25
C HIS A 31 5.56 4.60 -8.73
N TRP A 32 5.46 3.71 -7.76
CA TRP A 32 4.24 3.48 -7.00
C TRP A 32 4.27 4.25 -5.70
N ASP A 33 3.12 4.80 -5.34
CA ASP A 33 2.84 5.31 -4.00
C ASP A 33 1.71 4.48 -3.38
N LEU A 34 2.03 3.77 -2.30
CA LEU A 34 1.03 3.17 -1.42
C LEU A 34 0.69 4.17 -0.32
N MET A 35 -0.56 4.60 -0.26
CA MET A 35 -1.07 5.60 0.66
C MET A 35 -2.13 5.00 1.56
N LEU A 36 -1.91 5.05 2.87
CA LEU A 36 -2.78 4.50 3.90
C LEU A 36 -3.38 5.63 4.74
N GLN A 37 -4.70 5.72 4.84
CA GLN A 37 -5.32 6.72 5.71
C GLN A 37 -5.03 6.42 7.19
N ALA A 38 -4.38 7.35 7.86
CA ALA A 38 -4.08 7.33 9.28
C ALA A 38 -4.47 8.67 9.91
N GLY A 39 -5.68 8.72 10.48
CA GLY A 39 -6.28 9.97 10.95
C GLY A 39 -6.55 10.93 9.79
N GLU A 40 -6.02 12.15 9.88
CA GLU A 40 -6.20 13.22 8.89
C GLU A 40 -5.14 13.25 7.79
N ARG A 41 -4.29 12.20 7.70
CA ARG A 41 -3.16 12.14 6.75
C ARG A 41 -3.07 10.79 6.07
N LEU A 42 -2.37 10.77 4.95
CA LEU A 42 -2.00 9.54 4.24
C LEU A 42 -0.55 9.18 4.55
N TRP A 43 -0.36 8.09 5.27
CA TRP A 43 0.95 7.48 5.38
C TRP A 43 1.35 6.91 4.02
N THR A 44 2.48 7.37 3.47
CA THR A 44 2.85 7.10 2.09
C THR A 44 4.19 6.40 1.98
N TRP A 45 4.21 5.29 1.24
CA TRP A 45 5.41 4.55 0.87
C TRP A 45 5.62 4.59 -0.63
N HIS A 46 6.83 4.98 -1.02
CA HIS A 46 7.30 5.04 -2.38
C HIS A 46 8.03 3.75 -2.75
N ALA A 47 7.71 3.16 -3.90
CA ALA A 47 8.32 1.93 -4.37
C ALA A 47 8.54 1.96 -5.89
N SER A 48 9.56 1.24 -6.36
CA SER A 48 9.71 1.01 -7.80
C SER A 48 8.57 0.10 -8.29
N PRO A 49 8.01 0.36 -9.48
CA PRO A 49 6.97 -0.48 -10.03
C PRO A 49 7.60 -1.80 -10.50
N ILE A 50 7.01 -2.91 -10.07
CA ILE A 50 7.40 -4.27 -10.47
C ILE A 50 6.17 -5.00 -11.04
N PRO A 51 6.33 -6.09 -11.81
CA PRO A 51 5.18 -6.91 -12.17
C PRO A 51 4.39 -7.35 -10.93
N PHE A 52 3.06 -7.27 -10.99
CA PHE A 52 2.20 -7.67 -9.86
C PHE A 52 2.43 -9.13 -9.43
N SER A 53 2.75 -10.01 -10.37
CA SER A 53 3.15 -11.40 -10.10
C SER A 53 4.39 -11.47 -9.20
N HIS A 54 5.34 -10.54 -9.35
CA HIS A 54 6.54 -10.48 -8.51
C HIS A 54 6.22 -9.88 -7.14
N LEU A 55 5.36 -8.87 -7.06
CA LEU A 55 4.88 -8.33 -5.80
C LEU A 55 4.23 -9.42 -4.94
N ALA A 56 3.42 -10.29 -5.56
CA ALA A 56 2.74 -11.38 -4.89
C ALA A 56 3.64 -12.52 -4.40
N GLN A 57 4.88 -12.63 -4.90
CA GLN A 57 5.82 -13.70 -4.53
C GLN A 57 6.96 -13.22 -3.65
N TRP A 58 7.54 -12.07 -4.00
CA TRP A 58 8.81 -11.59 -3.44
C TRP A 58 8.64 -10.31 -2.65
N GLY A 59 7.49 -9.67 -2.78
CA GLY A 59 7.31 -8.33 -2.27
C GLY A 59 8.13 -7.26 -2.97
N CYS A 60 7.91 -6.01 -2.59
CA CYS A 60 8.57 -4.84 -3.18
C CYS A 60 9.28 -4.00 -2.11
N PRO A 61 10.58 -3.64 -2.29
CA PRO A 61 11.22 -2.66 -1.44
C PRO A 61 10.51 -1.31 -1.53
N ALA A 62 10.24 -0.69 -0.39
CA ALA A 62 9.59 0.61 -0.35
C ALA A 62 10.15 1.50 0.75
N VAL A 63 10.01 2.81 0.58
CA VAL A 63 10.53 3.82 1.48
C VAL A 63 9.38 4.67 1.99
N ARG A 64 9.27 4.84 3.31
CA ARG A 64 8.30 5.78 3.89
C ARG A 64 8.72 7.21 3.55
N ILE A 65 7.87 7.94 2.82
CA ILE A 65 8.11 9.34 2.44
C ILE A 65 7.20 10.28 3.24
N GLN A 66 7.14 11.56 2.88
CA GLN A 66 6.26 12.53 3.53
C GLN A 66 4.78 12.11 3.44
N ASP A 67 4.01 12.46 4.46
CA ASP A 67 2.57 12.23 4.48
C ASP A 67 1.86 13.05 3.41
N HIS A 68 0.89 12.43 2.74
CA HIS A 68 0.04 13.09 1.76
C HIS A 68 -1.29 13.53 2.38
N ARG A 69 -1.97 14.42 1.68
CA ARG A 69 -3.32 14.90 2.03
C ARG A 69 -4.35 13.85 1.64
N LEU A 70 -5.46 13.78 2.38
CA LEU A 70 -6.54 12.81 2.12
C LEU A 70 -7.12 12.91 0.71
N GLU A 71 -7.08 14.09 0.08
CA GLU A 71 -7.53 14.32 -1.31
C GLU A 71 -6.85 13.40 -2.33
N TYR A 72 -5.68 12.85 -2.02
CA TYR A 72 -4.95 11.93 -2.89
C TYR A 72 -5.53 10.50 -2.92
N LEU A 73 -6.48 10.15 -2.04
CA LEU A 73 -7.13 8.82 -2.07
C LEU A 73 -7.86 8.55 -3.39
N ASP A 74 -8.51 9.59 -3.92
CA ASP A 74 -9.33 9.50 -5.12
C ASP A 74 -8.73 10.29 -6.30
N TYR A 75 -7.53 10.85 -6.14
CA TYR A 75 -6.89 11.68 -7.15
C TYR A 75 -6.41 10.85 -8.34
N ASP A 76 -6.75 11.32 -9.55
CA ASP A 76 -6.27 10.81 -10.82
C ASP A 76 -6.06 12.00 -11.77
N GLY A 77 -4.93 12.04 -12.47
CA GLY A 77 -4.60 13.08 -13.43
C GLY A 77 -3.28 13.84 -13.17
N PRO A 78 -3.12 15.02 -13.81
CA PRO A 78 -1.84 15.71 -13.93
C PRO A 78 -1.44 16.51 -12.69
N VAL A 79 -0.26 16.22 -12.15
CA VAL A 79 0.31 16.91 -10.99
C VAL A 79 0.87 18.27 -11.40
N ARG A 80 0.37 19.34 -10.76
CA ARG A 80 0.72 20.74 -11.08
C ARG A 80 0.56 21.07 -12.58
N GLY A 81 -0.56 20.68 -13.17
CA GLY A 81 -0.81 20.90 -14.61
C GLY A 81 0.11 20.08 -15.52
N GLY A 82 0.68 18.99 -15.02
CA GLY A 82 1.52 18.05 -15.77
C GLY A 82 3.02 18.29 -15.61
N ALA A 83 3.42 19.41 -15.01
CA ALA A 83 4.83 19.73 -14.80
C ALA A 83 5.56 18.75 -13.87
N LEU A 84 4.83 18.04 -13.01
CA LEU A 84 5.36 16.97 -12.16
C LEU A 84 4.89 15.58 -12.60
N GLY A 85 4.31 15.45 -13.80
CA GLY A 85 3.84 14.18 -14.32
C GLY A 85 2.37 13.89 -14.00
N GLU A 86 2.00 12.62 -14.09
CA GLU A 86 0.61 12.15 -14.00
C GLU A 86 0.48 11.04 -12.95
N ILE A 87 -0.61 11.11 -12.19
CA ILE A 87 -1.03 10.06 -11.28
C ILE A 87 -2.13 9.24 -11.95
N SER A 88 -1.96 7.92 -11.97
CA SER A 88 -3.04 6.98 -12.27
C SER A 88 -3.31 6.12 -11.05
N ARG A 89 -4.57 6.06 -10.63
CA ARG A 89 -4.96 5.17 -9.54
C ARG A 89 -4.99 3.72 -10.04
N ILE A 90 -4.21 2.85 -9.39
CA ILE A 90 -4.09 1.44 -9.76
C ILE A 90 -5.08 0.58 -8.98
N CYS A 91 -5.16 0.79 -7.67
CA CYS A 91 -6.19 0.18 -6.83
C CYS A 91 -6.50 1.02 -5.60
N SER A 92 -7.66 0.77 -5.01
CA SER A 92 -7.99 1.25 -3.67
C SER A 92 -8.80 0.22 -2.92
N GLY A 93 -8.93 0.42 -1.62
CA GLY A 93 -9.68 -0.46 -0.75
C GLY A 93 -9.54 -0.02 0.70
N VAL A 94 -9.58 -0.99 1.61
CA VAL A 94 -9.48 -0.72 3.04
C VAL A 94 -8.29 -1.45 3.67
N TRP A 95 -7.78 -0.89 4.75
CA TRP A 95 -6.69 -1.46 5.51
C TRP A 95 -6.95 -1.28 7.00
N SER A 96 -6.22 -2.05 7.79
CA SER A 96 -6.26 -1.97 9.24
C SER A 96 -4.87 -2.24 9.78
N ARG A 97 -4.56 -1.57 10.89
CA ARG A 97 -3.30 -1.81 11.58
C ARG A 97 -3.43 -3.12 12.35
N LEU A 98 -2.45 -4.02 12.19
CA LEU A 98 -2.30 -5.12 13.12
C LEU A 98 -1.49 -4.62 14.30
N GLU A 99 -1.91 -4.95 15.52
CA GLU A 99 -1.05 -4.79 16.68
C GLU A 99 0.13 -5.75 16.53
N ALA A 100 1.35 -5.23 16.68
CA ALA A 100 2.54 -6.05 16.68
C ALA A 100 2.56 -6.84 17.99
N SER A 101 2.71 -8.17 17.91
CA SER A 101 3.02 -8.96 19.11
C SER A 101 4.47 -8.70 19.50
N ASP A 102 4.65 -7.88 20.53
CA ASP A 102 5.84 -7.60 21.33
C ASP A 102 7.12 -7.03 20.67
N ALA A 103 7.50 -5.87 21.25
CA ALA A 103 8.85 -5.37 21.55
C ALA A 103 9.74 -4.69 20.49
N ASP A 104 9.27 -4.41 19.28
CA ASP A 104 10.01 -3.52 18.37
C ASP A 104 9.08 -2.60 17.58
N ASP A 105 8.80 -1.41 18.13
CA ASP A 105 7.99 -0.33 17.55
C ASP A 105 8.45 0.13 16.15
N GLN A 106 9.58 -0.39 15.67
CA GLN A 106 10.15 -0.11 14.35
C GLN A 106 9.56 -0.99 13.23
N LYS A 107 8.84 -2.07 13.55
CA LYS A 107 8.30 -3.06 12.59
C LYS A 107 6.77 -3.14 12.62
N GLY A 108 6.09 -2.03 12.34
CA GLY A 108 4.64 -2.08 12.18
C GLY A 108 4.23 -3.00 11.02
N ALA A 109 3.21 -3.84 11.23
CA ALA A 109 2.54 -4.57 10.15
C ALA A 109 1.20 -3.89 9.85
N ALA A 110 0.96 -3.61 8.56
CA ALA A 110 -0.31 -3.13 8.06
C ALA A 110 -0.97 -4.26 7.25
N ARG A 111 -2.16 -4.69 7.67
CA ARG A 111 -2.96 -5.63 6.88
C ARG A 111 -3.85 -4.82 5.96
N LEU A 112 -3.69 -4.98 4.64
CA LEU A 112 -4.65 -4.39 3.69
C LEU A 112 -5.62 -5.44 3.15
N VAL A 113 -6.90 -5.13 3.27
CA VAL A 113 -7.97 -5.92 2.65
C VAL A 113 -8.35 -5.18 1.38
N CYS A 114 -7.72 -5.56 0.27
CA CYS A 114 -8.00 -4.94 -1.03
C CYS A 114 -9.29 -5.49 -1.60
N SER A 115 -10.24 -4.60 -1.91
CA SER A 115 -11.52 -4.95 -2.53
C SER A 115 -11.47 -5.00 -4.07
N PHE A 116 -10.49 -4.37 -4.72
CA PHE A 116 -10.29 -4.51 -6.18
C PHE A 116 -8.87 -4.13 -6.62
N LEU A 117 -8.24 -4.94 -7.46
CA LEU A 117 -7.06 -4.57 -8.24
C LEU A 117 -7.47 -4.49 -9.72
N ALA A 118 -7.38 -3.32 -10.35
CA ALA A 118 -7.54 -3.19 -11.79
C ALA A 118 -6.16 -3.35 -12.46
N LEU A 119 -5.90 -4.51 -13.05
CA LEU A 119 -4.69 -4.74 -13.83
C LEU A 119 -4.84 -4.14 -15.25
N PRO A 120 -3.74 -3.73 -15.91
CA PRO A 120 -3.77 -3.44 -17.35
C PRO A 120 -4.34 -4.66 -18.10
N GLY A 121 -5.49 -4.49 -18.77
CA GLY A 121 -6.23 -5.60 -19.40
C GLY A 121 -7.60 -5.91 -18.78
N GLY A 122 -7.98 -5.27 -17.66
CA GLY A 122 -9.34 -5.35 -17.12
C GLY A 122 -9.62 -6.55 -16.20
N GLU A 123 -8.61 -7.33 -15.84
CA GLU A 123 -8.77 -8.38 -14.83
C GLU A 123 -8.89 -7.79 -13.43
N VAL A 124 -9.95 -8.18 -12.71
CA VAL A 124 -10.19 -7.87 -11.29
C VAL A 124 -9.77 -9.06 -10.45
N GLN A 125 -8.82 -8.88 -9.54
CA GLN A 125 -8.42 -9.92 -8.57
C GLN A 125 -8.69 -9.46 -7.13
N TRP A 126 -9.33 -10.35 -6.35
CA TRP A 126 -9.48 -10.20 -4.90
C TRP A 126 -8.15 -10.56 -4.23
N LEU A 127 -7.53 -9.58 -3.57
CA LEU A 127 -6.25 -9.76 -2.90
C LEU A 127 -6.38 -9.42 -1.42
N GLN A 128 -6.65 -10.44 -0.60
CA GLN A 128 -6.32 -10.34 0.82
C GLN A 128 -4.81 -10.52 0.96
N ARG A 129 -4.14 -9.48 1.43
CA ARG A 129 -2.68 -9.45 1.61
C ARG A 129 -2.37 -8.74 2.93
N CYS A 130 -1.19 -8.96 3.46
CA CYS A 130 -0.75 -8.25 4.66
C CYS A 130 0.70 -7.92 4.47
N TRP A 131 1.05 -6.68 4.79
CA TRP A 131 2.34 -6.10 4.50
C TRP A 131 3.00 -5.69 5.81
N GLU A 132 4.30 -5.91 5.92
CA GLU A 132 5.11 -5.35 7.01
C GLU A 132 5.78 -4.08 6.52
N LEU A 133 5.39 -2.94 7.08
CA LEU A 133 5.80 -1.63 6.61
C LEU A 133 6.43 -0.82 7.75
N PRO A 134 7.65 -0.28 7.57
CA PRO A 134 8.25 0.59 8.58
C PRO A 134 7.40 1.84 8.70
N LEU A 135 7.00 2.18 9.93
CA LEU A 135 6.14 3.33 10.21
C LEU A 135 6.91 4.65 10.23
N ARG A 136 8.24 4.61 10.42
CA ARG A 136 9.09 5.80 10.49
C ARG A 136 9.50 6.28 9.11
N GLN A 137 9.42 7.59 8.88
CA GLN A 137 9.88 8.22 7.63
C GLN A 137 11.37 7.94 7.36
N GLY A 138 11.73 7.79 6.08
CA GLY A 138 13.10 7.52 5.63
C GLY A 138 13.56 6.08 5.79
N GLN A 139 12.79 5.19 6.44
CA GLN A 139 13.15 3.79 6.58
C GLN A 139 12.75 2.98 5.35
N ARG A 140 13.64 2.06 4.95
CA ARG A 140 13.39 1.06 3.91
C ARG A 140 12.72 -0.15 4.52
N GLY A 141 11.64 -0.61 3.89
CA GLY A 141 10.93 -1.84 4.23
C GLY A 141 10.74 -2.72 3.02
N ARG A 142 10.09 -3.87 3.22
CA ARG A 142 9.74 -4.80 2.14
C ARG A 142 8.26 -5.15 2.23
N TRP A 143 7.54 -4.90 1.15
CA TRP A 143 6.13 -5.22 1.00
C TRP A 143 5.91 -6.73 0.83
N MET A 144 5.87 -7.53 1.89
CA MET A 144 5.72 -8.99 1.73
C MET A 144 4.25 -9.44 1.56
N PRO A 145 3.96 -10.50 0.80
CA PRO A 145 2.67 -11.20 0.87
C PRO A 145 2.62 -12.10 2.12
N ILE A 146 1.45 -12.26 2.76
CA ILE A 146 1.22 -13.44 3.62
C ILE A 146 1.06 -14.65 2.70
N SER A 147 1.89 -15.66 2.89
CA SER A 147 1.64 -16.98 2.34
C SER A 147 0.37 -17.55 2.98
N ARG A 148 -0.67 -17.81 2.17
CA ARG A 148 -1.60 -18.88 2.53
C ARG A 148 -0.78 -20.17 2.42
N GLN A 149 -0.42 -20.78 3.54
CA GLN A 149 -0.04 -22.19 3.47
C GLN A 149 -1.29 -22.96 3.05
N GLN A 150 -1.13 -23.78 2.00
CA GLN A 150 -2.12 -24.72 1.51
C GLN A 150 -2.50 -25.71 2.61
#